data_AF-W2CFQ5-F1
#
_entry.id   AF-W2CFQ5-F1
#
_cell.length_a   1.000
_cell.length_b   1.000
_cell.length_c   1.000
_cell.angle_alpha   90.00
_cell.angle_beta   90.00
_cell.angle_gamma   90.00
#
_symmetry.space_group_name_H-M   'P 1'
#
loop_
_entity.id
_entity.type
_entity.pdbx_description
1 polymer ?
#
loop_
_entity_poly.entity_id
_entity_poly.type
_entity_poly.pdbx_seq_one_letter_code
_entity_poly.pdbx_strand_id
1 'polypeptide(L)'
;METIVERKQTSFRLRTDLLKRMEKEASKENRSLNDFVESILMDNMYFQPNETTLAAMREAESGVELEELDVDNFIEYVKSL
;
A
#
# COMPACT_ATOMS: atom_id res chain seq x y z
N MET A 1 -8.46 -8.52 -22.16
CA MET A 1 -7.20 -8.27 -22.90
C MET A 1 -6.09 -8.32 -21.88
N GLU A 2 -5.15 -9.26 -22.01
CA GLU A 2 -3.89 -9.18 -21.24
C GLU A 2 -3.13 -7.97 -21.76
N THR A 3 -3.15 -6.88 -20.99
CA THR A 3 -2.29 -5.73 -21.24
C THR A 3 -0.86 -6.18 -20.98
N ILE A 4 -0.09 -6.39 -22.05
CA ILE A 4 1.34 -6.64 -21.94
C ILE A 4 1.96 -5.41 -21.28
N VAL A 5 2.49 -5.57 -20.06
CA VAL A 5 3.19 -4.50 -19.35
C VAL A 5 4.55 -4.32 -20.02
N GLU A 6 4.75 -3.16 -20.67
CA GLU A 6 6.04 -2.78 -21.25
C GLU A 6 7.06 -2.53 -20.14
N ARG A 7 8.18 -3.26 -20.14
CA ARG A 7 9.27 -3.08 -19.17
C ARG A 7 10.49 -2.49 -19.86
N LYS A 8 11.08 -1.45 -19.24
CA LYS A 8 12.32 -0.81 -19.73
C LYS A 8 13.46 -1.02 -18.73
N GLN A 9 14.63 -1.38 -19.24
CA GLN A 9 15.81 -1.53 -18.40
C GLN A 9 16.25 -0.16 -17.86
N THR A 10 16.38 -0.07 -16.54
CA THR A 10 16.90 1.11 -15.83
C THR A 10 17.99 0.67 -14.86
N SER A 11 19.00 1.50 -14.64
CA SER A 11 20.08 1.21 -13.69
C SER A 11 20.10 2.23 -12.55
N PHE A 12 20.23 1.74 -11.33
CA PHE A 12 20.37 2.55 -10.13
C PHE A 12 21.70 2.25 -9.46
N ARG A 13 22.39 3.29 -8.99
CA ARG A 13 23.56 3.12 -8.13
C ARG A 13 23.11 3.14 -6.67
N LEU A 14 22.94 1.95 -6.11
CA LEU A 14 22.54 1.76 -4.72
C LEU A 14 23.75 1.44 -3.84
N ARG A 15 23.60 1.68 -2.54
CA ARG A 15 24.61 1.27 -1.56
C ARG A 15 24.70 -0.26 -1.53
N THR A 16 25.91 -0.79 -1.38
CA THR A 16 26.15 -2.24 -1.39
C THR A 16 25.44 -2.97 -0.25
N ASP A 17 25.35 -2.36 0.94
CA ASP A 17 24.65 -2.95 2.09
C ASP A 17 23.13 -3.00 1.87
N LEU A 18 22.57 -1.99 1.21
CA LEU A 18 21.17 -1.97 0.81
C LEU A 18 20.86 -3.10 -0.18
N LEU A 19 21.69 -3.28 -1.23
CA LEU A 19 21.51 -4.36 -2.21
C LEU A 19 21.47 -5.74 -1.53
N LYS A 20 22.41 -6.02 -0.62
CA LYS A 20 22.44 -7.29 0.14
C LYS A 20 21.17 -7.50 0.96
N ARG A 21 20.64 -6.43 1.56
CA ARG A 21 19.40 -6.52 2.34
C ARG A 21 18.22 -6.80 1.41
N MET A 22 18.12 -6.13 0.27
CA MET A 22 17.05 -6.34 -0.70
C MET A 22 17.06 -7.75 -1.27
N GLU A 23 18.23 -8.31 -1.60
CA GLU A 23 18.38 -9.71 -2.05
C GLU A 23 17.89 -10.71 -0.99
N LYS A 24 18.19 -10.45 0.29
CA LYS A 24 17.73 -11.30 1.39
C LYS A 24 16.21 -11.25 1.54
N GLU A 25 15.60 -10.06 1.47
CA GLU A 25 14.14 -9.92 1.58
C GLU A 25 13.43 -10.54 0.36
N ALA A 26 13.92 -10.27 -0.86
CA ALA A 26 13.41 -10.89 -2.09
C ALA A 26 13.45 -12.43 -2.02
N SER A 27 14.54 -12.99 -1.47
CA SER A 27 14.68 -14.43 -1.29
C SER A 27 13.68 -15.02 -0.29
N LYS A 28 13.33 -14.30 0.78
CA LYS A 28 12.31 -14.76 1.75
C LYS A 28 10.92 -14.89 1.11
N GLU A 29 10.64 -14.03 0.13
CA GLU A 29 9.37 -14.04 -0.61
C GLU A 29 9.39 -14.97 -1.84
N ASN A 30 10.51 -15.63 -2.13
CA ASN A 30 10.74 -16.41 -3.36
C ASN A 30 10.55 -15.59 -4.64
N ARG A 31 11.01 -14.33 -4.62
CA ARG A 31 10.86 -13.37 -5.74
C ARG A 31 12.22 -12.97 -6.29
N SER A 32 12.24 -12.57 -7.57
CA SER A 32 13.44 -11.94 -8.13
C SER A 32 13.67 -10.57 -7.48
N LEU A 33 14.92 -10.10 -7.44
CA LEU A 33 15.22 -8.76 -6.94
C LEU A 33 14.45 -7.69 -7.72
N ASN A 34 14.33 -7.85 -9.05
CA ASN A 34 13.60 -6.91 -9.89
C ASN A 34 12.11 -6.87 -9.52
N ASP A 35 11.44 -8.02 -9.41
CA ASP A 35 10.02 -8.06 -9.06
C ASP A 35 9.78 -7.49 -7.67
N PHE A 36 10.66 -7.78 -6.71
CA PHE A 36 10.61 -7.26 -5.35
C PHE A 36 10.76 -5.74 -5.32
N VAL A 37 11.75 -5.19 -6.04
CA VAL A 37 11.96 -3.74 -6.15
C VAL A 37 10.75 -3.08 -6.82
N GLU A 38 10.26 -3.65 -7.92
CA GLU A 38 9.12 -3.12 -8.67
C GLU A 38 7.86 -3.06 -7.80
N SER A 39 7.54 -4.11 -7.02
CA SER A 39 6.37 -4.03 -6.12
C SER A 39 6.52 -2.97 -5.05
N ILE A 40 7.70 -2.83 -4.42
CA ILE A 40 7.89 -1.80 -3.39
C ILE A 40 7.74 -0.40 -3.99
N LEU A 41 8.28 -0.17 -5.18
CA LEU A 41 8.14 1.10 -5.87
C LEU A 41 6.68 1.36 -6.26
N MET A 42 5.96 0.35 -6.73
CA MET A 42 4.54 0.45 -7.04
C MET A 42 3.73 0.77 -5.79
N ASP A 43 3.96 0.04 -4.70
CA ASP A 43 3.35 0.25 -3.38
C ASP A 43 3.57 1.69 -2.91
N ASN A 44 4.80 2.18 -3.01
CA ASN A 44 5.14 3.51 -2.54
C ASN A 44 4.59 4.63 -3.43
N MET A 45 4.56 4.45 -4.75
CA MET A 45 4.15 5.50 -5.71
C MET A 45 2.65 5.54 -5.95
N TYR A 46 1.97 4.39 -5.99
CA TYR A 46 0.57 4.29 -6.39
C TYR A 46 -0.41 4.12 -5.22
N PHE A 47 0.04 3.61 -4.07
CA PHE A 47 -0.84 3.36 -2.93
C PHE A 47 -0.72 4.43 -1.83
N GLN A 48 -0.34 5.66 -2.21
CA GLN A 48 -0.51 6.80 -1.30
C GLN A 48 -2.00 7.17 -1.26
N PRO A 49 -2.61 7.29 -0.07
CA PRO A 49 -3.98 7.79 0.04
C PRO A 49 -4.08 9.18 -0.62
N ASN A 50 -5.10 9.40 -1.42
CA ASN A 50 -5.32 10.72 -2.02
C ASN A 50 -5.70 11.75 -0.94
N GLU A 51 -5.74 13.04 -1.30
CA GLU A 51 -6.03 14.11 -0.32
C GLU A 51 -7.34 13.88 0.43
N THR A 52 -8.38 13.36 -0.25
CA THR A 52 -9.67 13.05 0.37
C THR A 52 -9.53 11.92 1.39
N THR A 53 -8.83 10.84 1.07
CA THR A 53 -8.61 9.73 2.00
C THR A 53 -7.76 10.18 3.19
N LEU A 54 -6.72 11.00 2.97
CA LEU A 54 -5.92 11.57 4.05
C LEU A 54 -6.74 12.47 4.96
N ALA A 55 -7.67 13.27 4.41
CA ALA A 55 -8.56 14.10 5.19
C ALA A 55 -9.49 13.26 6.07
N ALA A 56 -10.13 12.23 5.51
CA ALA A 56 -11.00 11.32 6.25
C ALA A 56 -10.24 10.56 7.36
N MET A 57 -8.99 10.14 7.12
CA MET A 57 -8.16 9.53 8.16
C MET A 57 -7.89 10.49 9.32
N ARG A 58 -7.54 11.75 9.02
CA ARG A 58 -7.30 12.77 10.06
C ARG A 58 -8.57 13.11 10.84
N GLU A 59 -9.71 13.15 10.17
CA GLU A 59 -11.01 13.36 10.80
C GLU A 59 -11.31 12.23 11.80
N ALA A 60 -11.17 10.97 11.37
CA ALA A 60 -11.35 9.81 12.23
C ALA A 60 -10.37 9.82 13.43
N GLU A 61 -9.10 10.14 13.20
CA GLU A 61 -8.08 10.27 14.26
C GLU A 61 -8.36 11.43 15.23
N SER A 62 -9.01 12.51 14.77
CA SER A 62 -9.30 13.68 15.60
C SER A 62 -10.34 13.39 16.70
N GLY A 63 -11.17 12.37 16.51
CA GLY A 63 -12.21 11.99 17.46
C GLY A 63 -13.38 12.99 17.57
N VAL A 64 -13.47 13.96 16.67
CA VAL A 64 -14.44 15.08 16.78
C VAL A 64 -15.83 14.70 16.26
N GLU A 65 -15.92 13.99 15.14
CA GLU A 65 -17.19 13.56 14.51
C GLU A 65 -17.34 12.03 14.55
N LEU A 66 -17.10 11.40 15.71
CA LEU A 66 -17.31 9.96 15.89
C LEU A 66 -18.72 9.66 16.43
N GLU A 67 -19.32 8.59 15.94
CA GLU A 67 -20.57 8.01 16.45
C GLU A 67 -20.29 6.67 17.15
N GLU A 68 -21.09 6.33 18.16
CA GLU A 68 -21.01 5.03 18.83
C GLU A 68 -21.69 3.95 17.97
N LEU A 69 -20.93 2.91 17.62
CA LEU A 69 -21.45 1.79 16.86
C LEU A 69 -22.06 0.73 17.79
N ASP A 70 -23.38 0.56 17.72
CA ASP A 70 -24.06 -0.57 18.34
C ASP A 70 -23.86 -1.85 17.50
N VAL A 71 -22.99 -2.73 17.99
CA VAL A 71 -22.68 -4.02 17.37
C VAL A 71 -23.81 -5.04 17.48
N ASP A 72 -24.69 -4.93 18.47
CA ASP A 72 -25.81 -5.86 18.64
C ASP A 72 -26.89 -5.63 17.57
N ASN A 73 -27.02 -4.38 17.10
CA ASN A 73 -27.95 -3.97 16.03
C ASN A 73 -27.25 -3.60 14.72
N PHE A 74 -26.06 -4.15 14.46
CA PHE A 74 -25.23 -3.81 13.29
C PHE A 74 -25.96 -3.90 11.93
N ILE A 75 -26.87 -4.87 11.77
CA ILE A 75 -27.65 -5.03 10.53
C ILE A 75 -28.57 -3.84 10.27
N GLU A 76 -29.12 -3.23 11.32
CA GLU A 76 -29.98 -2.05 11.18
C GLU A 76 -29.16 -0.80 10.86
N TYR A 77 -28.01 -0.64 11.51
CA TYR A 77 -27.07 0.43 11.20
C TYR A 77 -26.62 0.40 9.73
N VAL A 78 -26.23 -0.77 9.21
CA VAL A 78 -25.83 -0.91 7.79
C VAL A 78 -26.98 -0.57 6.83
N LYS A 79 -28.24 -0.79 7.22
CA LYS A 79 -29.40 -0.38 6.41
C LYS A 79 -29.65 1.13 6.43
N SER A 80 -29.15 1.85 7.43
CA SER A 80 -29.30 3.30 7.54
C SER A 80 -28.18 4.11 6.89
N LEU A 81 -27.05 3.47 6.56
CA LEU A 81 -25.96 4.05 5.75
C LEU A 81 -26.38 4.22 4.28
#